data_AF-A0A966BMC6-F1
#
_entry.id   AF-A0A966BMC6-F1
#
_cell.length_a   1.000
_cell.length_b   1.000
_cell.length_c   1.000
_cell.angle_alpha   90.00
_cell.angle_beta   90.00
_cell.angle_gamma   90.00
#
_symmetry.space_group_name_H-M   'P 1'
#
loop_
_entity.id
_entity.type
_entity.pdbx_description
1 polymer ?
#
loop_
_entity_poly.entity_id
_entity_poly.type
_entity_poly.pdbx_seq_one_letter_code
_entity_poly.pdbx_strand_id
1 'polypeptide(L)'
;MTAQEIKDIFYNGLWKQNTGLVQLLGLCPLLAVSSSVVNAVSLGLATTLVMAFSSAAIAPIRNYVPNEIRIPVFILIIAVLVTVIQYEMNAYMYSLYVVLG
;
A
#
# COMPACT_ATOMS: atom_id res chain seq x y z
N MET A 1 0.57 -27.48 34.67
CA MET A 1 0.29 -26.56 33.54
C MET A 1 -1.04 -25.89 33.83
N THR A 2 -1.00 -24.65 34.32
CA THR A 2 -2.19 -23.93 34.82
C THR A 2 -2.97 -23.33 33.66
N ALA A 3 -4.31 -23.28 33.78
CA ALA A 3 -5.20 -22.76 32.74
C ALA A 3 -4.92 -21.29 32.34
N GLN A 4 -4.19 -20.54 33.18
CA GLN A 4 -3.76 -19.18 32.87
C GLN A 4 -2.65 -19.14 31.80
N GLU A 5 -1.66 -20.05 31.83
CA GLU A 5 -0.61 -20.11 30.80
C GLU A 5 -1.18 -20.42 29.41
N ILE A 6 -2.20 -21.29 29.32
CA ILE A 6 -2.86 -21.61 28.04
C ILE A 6 -3.57 -20.38 27.48
N LYS A 7 -4.19 -19.57 28.35
CA LYS A 7 -4.91 -18.35 27.96
C LYS A 7 -3.95 -17.26 27.48
N ASP A 8 -2.81 -17.11 28.14
CA ASP A 8 -1.73 -16.19 27.72
C ASP A 8 -1.07 -16.64 26.41
N ILE A 9 -0.86 -17.95 26.19
CA ILE A 9 -0.34 -18.49 24.92
C ILE A 9 -1.34 -18.27 23.79
N PHE A 10 -2.63 -18.49 24.02
CA PHE A 10 -3.68 -18.20 23.02
C PHE A 10 -3.78 -16.71 22.71
N TYR A 11 -3.73 -15.84 23.72
CA TYR A 11 -3.80 -14.40 23.54
C TYR A 11 -2.56 -13.84 22.80
N ASN A 12 -1.35 -14.27 23.17
CA ASN A 12 -0.13 -13.89 22.46
C ASN A 12 -0.09 -14.45 21.04
N GLY A 13 -0.50 -15.70 20.84
CA GLY A 13 -0.52 -16.35 19.53
C GLY A 13 -1.48 -15.70 18.55
N LEU A 14 -2.69 -15.34 19.00
CA LEU A 14 -3.72 -14.73 18.15
C LEU A 14 -3.47 -13.24 17.89
N TRP A 15 -2.91 -12.50 18.87
CA TRP A 15 -2.87 -11.03 18.82
C TRP A 15 -1.47 -10.45 18.56
N LYS A 16 -0.41 -10.96 19.21
CA LYS A 16 0.96 -10.43 19.04
C LYS A 16 1.76 -11.15 17.96
N GLN A 17 1.46 -12.42 17.71
CA GLN A 17 2.28 -13.28 16.85
C GLN A 17 1.61 -13.65 15.52
N ASN A 18 0.35 -13.24 15.32
CA ASN A 18 -0.38 -13.55 14.10
C ASN A 18 -0.04 -12.57 12.98
N THR A 19 1.03 -12.86 12.24
CA THR A 19 1.42 -12.15 11.01
C THR A 19 0.28 -12.06 10.00
N GLY A 20 -0.65 -13.02 10.03
CA GLY A 20 -1.86 -13.01 9.21
C GLY A 20 -2.75 -11.78 9.44
N LEU A 21 -2.85 -11.30 10.69
CA LEU A 21 -3.68 -10.14 11.03
C LEU A 21 -3.06 -8.82 10.50
N VAL A 22 -1.74 -8.69 10.62
CA VAL A 22 -0.99 -7.52 10.11
C VAL A 22 -0.96 -7.50 8.59
N GLN A 23 -0.80 -8.68 7.96
CA GLN A 23 -0.90 -8.82 6.52
C GLN A 23 -2.30 -8.42 6.04
N LEU A 24 -3.36 -8.86 6.73
CA LEU A 24 -4.76 -8.54 6.38
C LEU A 24 -5.04 -7.03 6.38
N LEU A 25 -4.47 -6.28 7.33
CA LEU A 25 -4.59 -4.81 7.40
C LEU A 25 -3.92 -4.10 6.19
N GLY A 26 -2.91 -4.71 5.58
CA GLY A 26 -2.23 -4.20 4.37
C GLY A 26 -2.77 -4.73 3.05
N LEU A 27 -3.71 -5.68 3.06
CA LEU A 27 -4.19 -6.39 1.86
C LEU A 27 -5.31 -5.66 1.09
N CYS A 28 -5.84 -4.55 1.61
CA CYS A 28 -6.96 -3.83 1.00
C CYS A 28 -6.85 -3.63 -0.54
N PRO A 29 -5.72 -3.18 -1.12
CA PRO A 29 -5.62 -3.00 -2.58
C PRO A 29 -5.58 -4.33 -3.35
N LEU A 30 -5.04 -5.39 -2.74
CA LEU A 30 -4.95 -6.72 -3.35
C LEU A 30 -6.33 -7.40 -3.41
N LEU A 31 -7.15 -7.21 -2.37
CA LEU A 31 -8.53 -7.71 -2.35
C LEU A 31 -9.41 -6.97 -3.36
N ALA A 32 -9.21 -5.67 -3.57
CA ALA A 32 -10.00 -4.88 -4.50
C ALA A 32 -9.79 -5.26 -5.98
N VAL A 33 -8.57 -5.65 -6.36
CA VAL A 33 -8.19 -5.84 -7.77
C VAL A 33 -8.20 -7.32 -8.22
N SER A 34 -8.56 -8.24 -7.33
CA SER A 34 -8.63 -9.69 -7.62
C SER A 34 -9.76 -10.11 -8.57
N SER A 35 -10.62 -9.18 -9.02
CA SER A 35 -11.75 -9.47 -9.91
C SER A 35 -11.36 -9.78 -11.36
N SER A 36 -10.20 -9.30 -11.84
CA SER A 36 -9.76 -9.49 -13.22
C SER A 36 -8.25 -9.38 -13.35
N VAL A 37 -7.66 -10.31 -14.11
CA VAL A 37 -6.20 -10.35 -14.36
C VAL A 37 -5.71 -9.07 -15.03
N VAL A 38 -6.52 -8.49 -15.94
CA VAL A 38 -6.18 -7.23 -16.62
C VAL A 38 -6.08 -6.05 -15.64
N ASN A 39 -6.95 -5.98 -14.63
CA ASN A 39 -6.92 -4.96 -13.60
C ASN A 39 -5.71 -5.14 -12.67
N ALA A 40 -5.38 -6.39 -12.34
CA ALA A 40 -4.22 -6.73 -11.52
C ALA A 40 -2.89 -6.35 -12.17
N VAL A 41 -2.74 -6.69 -13.45
CA VAL A 41 -1.51 -6.39 -14.20
C VAL A 41 -1.36 -4.89 -14.44
N SER A 42 -2.46 -4.19 -14.79
CA SER A 42 -2.41 -2.73 -15.01
C SER A 42 -2.10 -1.95 -13.74
N LEU A 43 -2.75 -2.27 -12.61
CA LEU A 43 -2.45 -1.63 -11.32
C LEU A 43 -1.02 -1.97 -10.86
N GLY A 44 -0.57 -3.21 -11.01
CA GLY A 44 0.79 -3.63 -10.65
C GLY A 44 1.87 -2.89 -11.44
N LEU A 45 1.68 -2.75 -12.76
CA LEU A 45 2.59 -1.96 -13.60
C LEU A 45 2.57 -0.47 -13.23
N ALA A 46 1.38 0.10 -13.03
CA ALA A 46 1.23 1.51 -12.65
C ALA A 46 1.94 1.80 -11.32
N THR A 47 1.71 0.98 -10.29
CA THR A 47 2.32 1.15 -8.96
C THR A 47 3.82 0.93 -8.96
N THR A 48 4.34 0.01 -9.77
CA THR A 48 5.79 -0.20 -9.93
C THR A 48 6.46 1.03 -10.53
N LEU A 49 5.87 1.62 -11.56
CA LEU A 49 6.36 2.85 -12.16
C LEU A 49 6.31 4.01 -11.16
N VAL A 50 5.21 4.18 -10.43
CA VAL A 50 5.08 5.19 -9.36
C VAL A 50 6.16 5.03 -8.30
N MET A 51 6.39 3.82 -7.80
CA MET A 51 7.41 3.59 -6.78
C MET A 51 8.81 3.92 -7.28
N ALA A 52 9.12 3.61 -8.53
CA ALA A 52 10.40 3.97 -9.14
C ALA A 52 10.57 5.50 -9.20
N PHE A 53 9.57 6.23 -9.72
CA PHE A 53 9.61 7.70 -9.77
C PHE A 53 9.61 8.35 -8.40
N SER A 54 8.82 7.83 -7.45
CA SER A 54 8.76 8.33 -6.09
C SER A 54 10.10 8.15 -5.38
N SER A 55 10.77 7.01 -5.56
CA SER A 55 12.08 6.75 -4.95
C SER A 55 13.15 7.68 -5.53
N ALA A 56 13.08 7.98 -6.84
CA ALA A 56 13.96 8.95 -7.48
C ALA A 56 13.70 10.39 -6.97
N ALA A 57 12.44 10.77 -6.77
CA ALA A 57 12.06 12.08 -6.24
C ALA A 57 12.43 12.25 -4.74
N ILE A 58 12.34 11.18 -3.95
CA ILE A 58 12.65 11.18 -2.51
C ILE A 58 14.16 11.29 -2.23
N ALA A 59 15.01 10.77 -3.12
CA ALA A 59 16.47 10.79 -2.95
C ALA A 59 17.05 12.20 -2.65
N PRO A 60 16.72 13.28 -3.39
CA PRO A 60 17.17 14.63 -3.07
C PRO A 60 16.46 15.26 -1.87
N ILE A 61 15.17 14.97 -1.67
CA ILE A 61 14.33 15.59 -0.63
C ILE A 61 14.71 15.07 0.77
N ARG A 62 15.15 13.82 0.86
CA ARG A 62 15.59 13.16 2.10
C ARG A 62 16.56 13.98 2.95
N ASN A 63 17.46 14.76 2.33
CA ASN A 63 18.47 15.52 3.08
C ASN A 63 17.93 16.81 3.72
N TYR A 64 16.78 17.31 3.24
CA TYR A 64 16.18 18.55 3.74
C TYR A 64 15.07 18.30 4.78
N VAL A 65 14.60 17.06 4.94
CA VAL A 65 13.44 16.74 5.78
C VAL A 65 13.87 16.33 7.21
N PRO A 66 13.35 16.98 8.27
CA PRO A 66 13.63 16.60 9.65
C PRO A 66 13.05 15.21 10.00
N ASN A 67 13.78 14.46 10.84
CA ASN A 67 13.51 13.03 11.12
C ASN A 67 12.11 12.74 11.67
N GLU A 68 11.50 13.68 12.39
CA GLU A 68 10.19 13.54 13.02
C GLU A 68 9.05 13.41 12.01
N ILE A 69 9.19 14.01 10.81
CA ILE A 69 8.13 14.06 9.79
C ILE A 69 8.46 13.28 8.51
N ARG A 70 9.56 12.51 8.49
CA ARG A 70 10.01 11.79 7.28
C ARG A 70 8.97 10.80 6.72
N ILE A 71 8.28 10.07 7.61
CA ILE A 71 7.28 9.05 7.22
C ILE A 71 6.06 9.70 6.55
N PRO A 72 5.37 10.69 7.16
CA PRO A 72 4.21 11.33 6.52
C PRO A 72 4.59 12.09 5.24
N VAL A 73 5.78 12.70 5.16
CA VAL A 73 6.23 13.39 3.94
C VAL A 73 6.39 12.42 2.77
N PHE A 74 7.00 11.24 2.98
CA PHE A 74 7.14 10.25 1.91
C PHE A 74 5.79 9.72 1.43
N ILE A 75 4.84 9.51 2.35
CA ILE A 75 3.47 9.08 2.01
C ILE A 75 2.76 10.16 1.17
N LEU A 76 2.92 11.44 1.50
CA LEU A 76 2.35 12.54 0.72
C LEU A 76 2.89 12.61 -0.72
N ILE A 77 4.20 12.42 -0.89
CA ILE A 77 4.82 12.40 -2.24
C ILE A 77 4.22 11.26 -3.07
N ILE A 78 4.10 10.06 -2.50
CA ILE A 78 3.50 8.91 -3.17
C ILE A 78 2.03 9.21 -3.50
N ALA A 79 1.26 9.78 -2.57
CA ALA A 79 -0.15 10.09 -2.78
C ALA A 79 -0.37 11.04 -3.97
N VAL A 80 0.40 12.12 -4.07
CA VAL A 80 0.29 13.09 -5.17
C VAL A 80 0.64 12.44 -6.51
N LEU A 81 1.70 11.63 -6.57
CA LEU A 81 2.07 10.91 -7.80
C LEU A 81 0.98 9.93 -8.24
N VAL A 82 0.39 9.18 -7.31
CA VAL A 82 -0.73 8.28 -7.59
C VAL A 82 -1.95 9.07 -8.09
N THR A 83 -2.24 10.25 -7.54
CA THR A 83 -3.33 11.12 -8.00
C THR A 83 -3.12 11.61 -9.44
N VAL A 84 -1.89 11.99 -9.81
CA VAL A 84 -1.58 12.38 -11.20
C VAL A 84 -1.87 11.24 -12.17
N ILE A 85 -1.49 10.00 -11.82
CA ILE A 85 -1.76 8.82 -12.66
C ILE A 85 -3.24 8.47 -12.70
N GLN A 86 -3.99 8.69 -11.62
CA GLN A 86 -5.44 8.56 -11.65
C GLN A 86 -6.08 9.50 -12.68
N TYR A 87 -5.60 10.76 -12.76
CA TYR A 87 -6.05 11.68 -13.79
C TYR A 87 -5.59 11.29 -15.20
N GLU A 88 -4.37 10.79 -15.33
CA GLU A 88 -3.82 10.34 -16.63
C GLU A 88 -4.56 9.10 -17.15
N MET A 89 -4.89 8.15 -16.28
CA MET A 89 -5.72 6.99 -16.62
C MET A 89 -7.14 7.38 -17.06
N ASN A 90 -7.74 8.39 -16.41
CA ASN A 90 -9.03 8.94 -16.82
C ASN A 90 -9.00 9.54 -18.24
N ALA A 91 -7.84 10.08 -18.66
CA ALA A 91 -7.68 10.68 -19.99
C ALA A 91 -7.42 9.65 -21.10
N TYR A 92 -6.66 8.58 -20.85
CA TYR A 92 -6.25 7.63 -21.89
C TYR A 92 -7.06 6.32 -21.93
N MET A 93 -7.64 5.86 -20.82
CA MET A 93 -8.24 4.53 -20.69
C MET A 93 -9.57 4.58 -19.93
N TYR A 94 -10.60 5.21 -20.52
CA TYR A 94 -11.95 5.31 -19.93
C TYR A 94 -12.55 3.93 -19.58
N SER A 95 -12.26 2.90 -20.38
CA SER A 95 -12.71 1.53 -20.13
C SER A 95 -12.15 0.92 -18.85
N LEU A 96 -10.94 1.32 -18.42
CA LEU A 96 -10.29 0.80 -17.21
C LEU A 96 -10.66 1.63 -15.96
N TYR A 97 -10.93 2.93 -16.14
CA TYR A 97 -11.47 3.81 -15.08
C TYR A 97 -12.85 3.32 -14.59
N VAL A 98 -13.72 2.87 -15.50
CA VAL A 98 -15.06 2.34 -15.16
C VAL A 98 -15.01 1.02 -14.37
N VAL A 99 -13.90 0.27 -14.41
CA VAL A 99 -13.75 -1.01 -13.68
C VAL A 99 -12.97 -0.83 -12.37
N LEU A 100 -12.20 0.25 -12.22
CA LEU A 100 -11.46 0.60 -11.00
C LEU A 100 -12.12 1.68 -10.12
N GLY A 101 -13.16 2.36 -10.64
CA GLY A 101 -13.90 3.44 -9.97
C GLY A 101 -15.20 2.98 -9.32
#